data_AF-A0A2D4SJF3-F1
#
_entry.id   AF-A0A2D4SJF3-F1
#
_cell.length_a   1.000
_cell.length_b   1.000
_cell.length_c   1.000
_cell.angle_alpha   90.00
_cell.angle_beta   90.00
_cell.angle_gamma   90.00
#
_symmetry.space_group_name_H-M   'P 1'
#
loop_
_entity.id
_entity.type
_entity.pdbx_description
1 polymer ?
#
loop_
_entity_poly.entity_id
_entity_poly.type
_entity_poly.pdbx_seq_one_letter_code
_entity_poly.pdbx_strand_id
1 'polypeptide(L)'
;MFSMIQTSATDQVAPRYIPIAFSFATLFFAVGQFLGPAIAGWLIETTESFIAAFTFTVVVLSVGFGLALLIRRFPQKLAVGEPSEVLAQATVDTEKSV
;
A
#
# COMPACT_ATOMS: atom_id res chain seq x y z
N MET A 1 -6.66 -4.76 12.08
CA MET A 1 -5.99 -4.55 10.77
C MET A 1 -6.32 -3.19 10.18
N PHE A 2 -7.59 -2.83 10.02
CA PHE A 2 -7.99 -1.53 9.46
C PHE A 2 -7.31 -0.31 10.11
N SER A 3 -7.39 -0.19 11.44
CA SER A 3 -6.74 0.91 12.17
C SER A 3 -5.23 0.94 11.98
N MET A 4 -4.54 -0.20 12.04
CA MET A 4 -3.08 -0.27 11.81
C MET A 4 -2.70 0.17 10.40
N ILE A 5 -3.48 -0.20 9.38
CA ILE A 5 -3.25 0.22 8.00
C ILE A 5 -3.50 1.72 7.85
N GLN A 6 -4.52 2.25 8.53
CA GLN A 6 -4.78 3.70 8.53
C GLN A 6 -3.64 4.47 9.20
N THR A 7 -3.21 4.07 10.40
CA THR A 7 -2.05 4.66 11.07
C THR A 7 -0.82 4.62 10.17
N SER A 8 -0.51 3.46 9.61
CA SER A 8 0.63 3.31 8.70
C SER A 8 0.50 4.15 7.42
N ALA A 9 -0.71 4.40 6.90
CA ALA A 9 -0.90 5.23 5.71
C ALA A 9 -0.74 6.72 6.04
N THR A 10 -1.18 7.16 7.21
CA THR A 10 -1.10 8.56 7.63
C THR A 10 0.29 8.96 8.09
N ASP A 11 1.09 8.03 8.61
CA ASP A 11 2.48 8.28 8.99
C ASP A 11 3.39 8.57 7.79
N GLN A 12 3.00 8.12 6.60
CA GLN A 12 3.81 8.23 5.36
C GLN A 12 3.59 9.53 4.60
N VAL A 13 2.71 10.41 5.06
CA VAL A 13 2.35 11.65 4.37
C VAL A 13 2.42 12.86 5.30
N ALA A 14 2.71 14.04 4.73
CA ALA A 14 2.66 15.29 5.50
C ALA A 14 1.23 15.54 6.06
N PRO A 15 1.08 16.24 7.20
CA PRO A 15 -0.21 16.42 7.87
C PRO A 15 -1.36 16.91 6.98
N ARG A 16 -1.06 17.80 6.01
CA ARG A 16 -2.05 18.30 5.04
C ARG A 16 -2.67 17.22 4.13
N TYR A 17 -2.02 16.07 3.98
CA TYR A 17 -2.45 14.97 3.11
C TYR A 17 -3.04 13.78 3.89
N ILE A 18 -3.05 13.82 5.23
CA ILE A 18 -3.62 12.78 6.08
C ILE A 18 -5.07 12.41 5.68
N PRO A 19 -5.99 13.37 5.44
CA PRO A 19 -7.36 13.03 5.06
C PRO A 19 -7.44 12.27 3.73
N ILE A 20 -6.54 12.58 2.78
CA ILE A 20 -6.48 11.93 1.47
C ILE A 20 -5.97 10.50 1.62
N ALA A 21 -4.87 10.30 2.36
CA ALA A 21 -4.31 8.97 2.62
C ALA A 21 -5.32 8.06 3.34
N PHE A 22 -6.02 8.62 4.35
CA PHE A 22 -7.07 7.91 5.08
C PHE A 22 -8.25 7.52 4.17
N SER A 23 -8.71 8.45 3.33
CA SER A 23 -9.81 8.21 2.38
C SER A 23 -9.43 7.13 1.36
N PHE A 24 -8.19 7.17 0.87
CA PHE A 24 -7.66 6.17 -0.06
C PHE A 24 -7.65 4.77 0.57
N ALA A 25 -7.08 4.63 1.77
CA ALA A 25 -7.07 3.34 2.48
C ALA A 25 -8.51 2.81 2.72
N THR A 26 -9.43 3.70 3.06
CA THR A 26 -10.84 3.35 3.28
C THR A 26 -11.53 2.85 2.00
N LEU A 27 -11.27 3.51 0.87
CA LEU A 27 -11.81 3.10 -0.43
C LEU A 27 -11.39 1.68 -0.79
N PHE A 28 -10.11 1.33 -0.61
CA PHE A 28 -9.61 -0.02 -0.86
C PHE A 28 -10.29 -1.06 0.03
N PHE A 29 -10.51 -0.73 1.31
CA PHE A 29 -11.26 -1.59 2.22
C PHE A 29 -12.70 -1.80 1.75
N ALA A 30 -13.39 -0.74 1.36
CA ALA A 30 -14.76 -0.82 0.87
C ALA A 30 -14.87 -1.69 -0.39
N VAL A 31 -13.93 -1.56 -1.33
CA VAL A 31 -13.88 -2.41 -2.54
C VAL A 31 -13.69 -3.88 -2.16
N GLY A 32 -12.76 -4.18 -1.24
CA GLY A 32 -12.56 -5.54 -0.75
C GLY A 32 -13.80 -6.12 -0.06
N GLN A 33 -14.49 -5.32 0.76
CA GLN A 33 -15.73 -5.71 1.45
C GLN A 33 -16.90 -5.91 0.48
N PHE A 34 -16.95 -5.16 -0.62
CA PHE A 34 -17.97 -5.32 -1.66
C PHE A 34 -17.71 -6.58 -2.51
N LEU A 35 -16.47 -6.77 -2.97
CA LEU A 35 -16.11 -7.89 -3.84
C LEU A 35 -16.01 -9.22 -3.10
N GLY A 36 -15.58 -9.22 -1.84
CA GLY A 36 -15.36 -10.43 -1.05
C GLY A 36 -16.58 -11.36 -1.00
N PRO A 37 -17.76 -10.89 -0.55
CA PRO A 37 -18.98 -11.71 -0.52
C PRO A 37 -19.44 -12.16 -1.90
N ALA A 38 -19.32 -11.30 -2.91
CA ALA A 38 -19.72 -11.64 -4.29
C ALA A 38 -18.88 -12.80 -4.84
N ILE A 39 -17.56 -12.73 -4.71
CA ILE A 39 -16.64 -13.78 -5.16
C ILE A 39 -16.81 -15.05 -4.31
N ALA A 40 -16.92 -14.92 -2.99
CA ALA A 40 -17.11 -16.06 -2.10
C ALA A 40 -18.41 -16.80 -2.39
N GLY A 41 -19.53 -16.08 -2.57
CA GLY A 41 -20.82 -16.66 -2.93
C GLY A 41 -20.77 -17.41 -4.26
N TRP A 42 -20.22 -16.79 -5.30
CA TRP A 42 -20.04 -17.42 -6.61
C TRP A 42 -19.19 -18.69 -6.53
N LEU A 43 -18.14 -18.69 -5.71
CA LEU A 43 -17.24 -19.84 -5.58
C LEU A 43 -17.89 -21.00 -4.81
N ILE A 44 -18.74 -20.70 -3.82
CA ILE A 44 -19.51 -21.70 -3.07
C ILE A 44 -20.57 -22.33 -3.98
N GLU A 45 -21.28 -21.53 -4.78
CA GLU A 45 -22.32 -22.00 -5.69
C GLU A 45 -21.75 -22.92 -6.77
N THR A 46 -20.59 -22.58 -7.34
CA THR A 46 -19.96 -23.36 -8.41
C THR A 46 -19.26 -24.63 -7.93
N THR A 47 -18.69 -24.62 -6.72
CA THR A 47 -17.93 -25.78 -6.18
C THR A 47 -18.77 -26.64 -5.23
N GLU A 48 -19.99 -26.19 -4.89
CA GLU A 48 -20.84 -26.76 -3.84
C GLU A 48 -20.12 -26.91 -2.48
N SER A 49 -19.09 -26.10 -2.24
CA SER A 49 -18.17 -26.26 -1.11
C SER A 49 -17.63 -24.94 -0.58
N PHE A 50 -17.67 -24.79 0.75
CA PHE A 50 -17.08 -23.66 1.46
C PHE A 50 -15.54 -23.68 1.47
N ILE A 51 -14.93 -24.85 1.25
CA ILE A 51 -13.47 -25.00 1.23
C ILE A 51 -12.86 -24.11 0.13
N ALA A 52 -13.54 -23.98 -1.01
CA ALA A 52 -13.09 -23.13 -2.10
C ALA A 52 -13.02 -21.65 -1.68
N ALA A 53 -14.05 -21.13 -1.00
CA ALA A 53 -14.08 -19.76 -0.49
C ALA A 53 -12.99 -19.50 0.56
N PHE A 54 -12.75 -20.45 1.47
CA PHE A 54 -11.67 -20.32 2.45
C PHE A 54 -10.29 -20.39 1.80
N THR A 55 -10.10 -21.30 0.85
CA THR A 55 -8.83 -21.41 0.10
C THR A 55 -8.54 -20.15 -0.68
N PHE A 56 -9.56 -19.58 -1.34
CA PHE A 56 -9.44 -18.28 -2.00
C PHE A 56 -9.00 -17.18 -1.03
N THR A 57 -9.60 -17.12 0.16
CA THR A 57 -9.24 -16.15 1.21
C THR A 57 -7.77 -16.30 1.63
N VAL A 58 -7.31 -17.54 1.84
CA VAL A 58 -5.92 -17.84 2.19
C VAL A 58 -4.96 -17.43 1.08
N VAL A 59 -5.30 -17.70 -0.19
CA VAL A 59 -4.49 -17.30 -1.35
C VAL A 59 -4.36 -15.78 -1.42
N VAL A 60 -5.48 -15.04 -1.32
CA VAL A 60 -5.47 -13.57 -1.39
C VAL A 60 -4.67 -12.96 -0.24
N LEU A 61 -4.82 -13.47 0.99
CA LEU A 61 -4.01 -13.03 2.13
C LEU A 61 -2.52 -13.32 1.93
N SER A 62 -2.18 -14.48 1.38
CA SER A 62 -0.80 -14.86 1.09
C SER A 62 -0.17 -13.94 0.04
N VAL A 63 -0.93 -13.58 -1.00
CA VAL A 63 -0.49 -12.59 -2.00
C VAL A 63 -0.29 -11.22 -1.36
N GLY A 64 -1.24 -10.75 -0.55
CA GLY A 64 -1.11 -9.47 0.17
C GLY A 64 0.10 -9.43 1.10
N PHE A 65 0.35 -10.52 1.82
CA PHE A 65 1.52 -10.68 2.67
C PHE A 65 2.82 -10.67 1.84
N GLY A 66 2.86 -11.39 0.71
CA GLY A 66 3.99 -11.37 -0.22
C GLY A 66 4.30 -9.98 -0.77
N LEU A 67 3.28 -9.23 -1.19
CA LEU A 67 3.43 -7.84 -1.64
C LEU A 67 3.98 -6.95 -0.51
N ALA A 68 3.49 -7.12 0.72
CA ALA A 68 3.99 -6.35 1.86
C ALA A 68 5.48 -6.62 2.12
N LEU A 69 5.93 -7.88 2.00
CA LEU A 69 7.35 -8.22 2.11
C LEU A 69 8.19 -7.64 0.95
N LEU A 70 7.65 -7.64 -0.27
CA LEU A 70 8.32 -7.07 -1.44
C LEU A 70 8.52 -5.56 -1.30
N ILE A 71 7.50 -4.83 -0.83
CA ILE A 71 7.60 -3.39 -0.57
C ILE A 71 8.66 -3.09 0.49
N ARG A 72 8.76 -3.91 1.55
CA ARG A 72 9.80 -3.75 2.58
C ARG A 72 11.22 -3.98 2.07
N ARG A 73 11.36 -4.66 0.92
CA ARG A 73 12.65 -4.95 0.30
C ARG A 73 13.09 -3.89 -0.72
N PHE A 74 12.26 -2.89 -1.01
CA PHE A 74 12.65 -1.83 -1.94
C PHE A 74 13.89 -1.08 -1.42
N PRO A 75 15.01 -1.10 -2.16
CA PRO A 75 16.24 -0.46 -1.72
C PRO A 75 16.07 1.07 -1.74
N GLN A 76 16.35 1.72 -0.61
CA GLN A 76 16.19 3.16 -0.43
C GLN A 76 16.95 4.02 -1.45
N LYS A 77 17.96 3.44 -2.11
CA LYS A 77 18.72 4.06 -3.21
C LYS A 77 17.86 4.50 -4.41
N LEU A 78 16.67 3.92 -4.61
CA LEU A 78 15.76 4.25 -5.72
C LEU A 78 14.57 5.13 -5.29
N ALA A 79 14.42 5.40 -3.98
CA ALA A 79 13.48 6.39 -3.51
C ALA A 79 14.07 7.77 -3.81
N VAL A 80 13.38 8.54 -4.65
CA VAL A 80 13.79 9.85 -5.19
C VAL A 80 14.60 10.65 -4.17
N GLY A 81 15.81 11.05 -4.58
CA GLY A 81 16.81 11.71 -3.74
C GLY A 81 16.22 12.85 -2.92
N GLU A 82 16.65 12.92 -1.67
CA GLU A 82 16.21 13.97 -0.77
C GLU A 82 16.49 15.35 -1.39
N PRO A 83 15.59 16.33 -1.20
CA PRO A 83 15.81 17.72 -1.63
C PRO A 83 17.15 18.31 -1.17
N SER A 84 17.79 17.73 -0.14
CA SER A 84 19.10 18.11 0.36
C SER A 84 20.23 17.87 -0.64
N GLU A 85 20.19 16.80 -1.45
CA GLU A 85 21.22 16.54 -2.49
C GLU A 85 21.10 17.54 -3.64
N VAL A 86 19.87 17.89 -4.03
CA VAL A 86 19.61 18.90 -5.08
C VAL A 86 20.02 20.29 -4.60
N LEU A 87 19.77 20.63 -3.33
CA LEU A 87 20.16 21.91 -2.73
C LEU A 87 21.69 21.99 -2.52
N ALA A 88 22.32 20.90 -2.06
CA ALA A 88 23.76 20.82 -1.90
C ALA A 88 24.49 20.95 -3.25
N GLN A 89 23.99 20.25 -4.28
CA GLN A 89 24.54 20.36 -5.63
C GLN A 89 24.36 21.77 -6.20
N ALA A 90 23.20 22.41 -5.99
CA ALA A 90 22.96 23.79 -6.40
C ALA A 90 23.88 24.81 -5.69
N THR A 91 24.20 24.59 -4.40
CA THR A 91 25.15 25.46 -3.67
C THR A 91 26.60 25.28 -4.14
N VAL A 92 27.02 24.05 -4.44
CA VAL A 92 28.38 23.75 -4.93
C VAL A 92 28.60 24.32 -6.33
N ASP A 93 27.60 24.26 -7.20
CA ASP A 93 27.67 24.84 -8.55
C ASP A 93 27.69 26.37 -8.53
N THR A 94 27.07 26.98 -7.51
CA THR A 94 27.11 28.44 -7.29
C THR A 94 28.50 28.89 -6.78
N GLU A 95 29.14 28.12 -5.88
CA GLU A 95 30.46 28.45 -5.34
C GLU A 95 31.59 28.32 -6.38
N LYS A 96 31.48 27.39 -7.34
CA LYS A 96 32.46 27.24 -8.43
C LYS A 96 32.36 28.30 -9.53
N SER A 97 31.29 29.11 -9.55
CA SER A 97 31.03 30.14 -10.56
C SER A 97 31.44 31.56 -10.10
N VAL A 98 31.98 31.71 -8.88
CA VAL A 98 32.50 32.96 -8.30
C VAL A 98 34.01 32.88 -8.22
#